data_AF-A0A2E6IXV9-F1
#
_entry.id   AF-A0A2E6IXV9-F1
#
_cell.length_a   1.000
_cell.length_b   1.000
_cell.length_c   1.000
_cell.angle_alpha   90.00
_cell.angle_beta   90.00
_cell.angle_gamma   90.00
#
_symmetry.space_group_name_H-M   'P 1'
#
loop_
_entity.id
_entity.type
_entity.pdbx_description
1 polymer ?
#
loop_
_entity_poly.entity_id
_entity_poly.type
_entity_poly.pdbx_seq_one_letter_code
_entity_poly.pdbx_strand_id
1 'polypeptide(L)' 'MKISNIKVVDDNENIVSCIGDDKTGAHPKVYLNIRDEDGEIECYYCGKTFIYKSQIEKKQNV' A
#
# COMPACT_ATOMS: atom_id res chain seq x y z
N MET A 1 -5.11 17.02 -0.74
CA MET A 1 -4.98 15.85 0.16
C MET A 1 -3.51 15.51 0.28
N LYS A 2 -2.91 15.59 1.47
CA LYS A 2 -1.50 15.21 1.68
C LYS A 2 -1.43 13.69 1.80
N ILE A 3 -1.19 13.04 0.68
CA ILE A 3 -1.01 11.60 0.57
C ILE A 3 0.45 11.31 0.92
N SER A 4 0.78 11.27 2.21
CA SER A 4 2.19 11.23 2.62
C SER A 4 2.78 9.82 2.73
N ASN A 5 1.97 8.75 2.59
CA ASN A 5 2.42 7.38 2.88
C ASN A 5 1.79 6.30 1.98
N ILE A 6 1.67 6.56 0.67
CA ILE A 6 1.22 5.57 -0.32
C ILE A 6 2.42 4.95 -1.04
N LYS A 7 2.40 3.63 -1.20
CA LYS A 7 3.28 2.88 -2.10
C LYS A 7 2.45 2.25 -3.22
N VAL A 8 2.76 2.60 -4.45
CA VAL A 8 2.15 1.98 -5.63
C VAL A 8 2.83 0.64 -5.90
N VAL A 9 2.04 -0.41 -6.15
CA VAL A 9 2.51 -1.76 -6.44
C VAL A 9 1.90 -2.30 -7.74
N ASP A 10 2.53 -3.31 -8.33
CA ASP A 10 2.05 -3.90 -9.57
C ASP A 10 0.80 -4.75 -9.33
N ASP A 11 -0.14 -4.73 -10.26
CA ASP A 11 -1.38 -5.52 -10.20
C ASP A 11 -1.13 -7.03 -10.21
N ASN A 12 0.06 -7.50 -10.61
CA ASN A 12 0.44 -8.91 -10.52
C ASN A 12 0.95 -9.33 -9.11
N GLU A 13 1.14 -8.38 -8.18
CA GLU A 13 1.68 -8.64 -6.84
C GLU A 13 0.59 -8.54 -5.76
N ASN A 14 -0.05 -9.67 -5.45
CA ASN A 14 -1.05 -9.73 -4.37
C ASN A 14 -0.44 -9.71 -2.97
N ILE A 15 0.87 -9.98 -2.82
CA ILE A 15 1.54 -10.03 -1.52
C ILE A 15 2.65 -8.98 -1.49
N VAL A 16 2.54 -8.03 -0.57
CA VAL A 16 3.51 -6.96 -0.39
C VAL A 16 4.16 -7.06 0.99
N SER A 17 5.46 -6.78 1.07
CA SER A 17 6.16 -6.75 2.36
C SER A 17 6.33 -5.33 2.89
N CYS A 18 6.12 -5.15 4.20
CA CYS A 18 6.37 -3.90 4.91
C CYS A 18 7.29 -4.14 6.12
N ILE A 19 8.30 -3.28 6.29
CA ILE A 19 9.24 -3.30 7.43
C ILE A 19 9.18 -2.00 8.26
N GLY A 20 8.22 -1.13 7.95
CA GLY A 20 8.20 0.23 8.47
C GLY A 20 9.32 1.10 7.87
N ASP A 21 9.48 2.30 8.44
CA ASP A 21 10.58 3.22 8.16
C ASP A 21 10.78 4.18 9.34
N ASP A 22 11.88 4.92 9.32
CA ASP A 22 12.24 5.86 10.40
C ASP A 22 11.19 6.96 10.64
N LYS A 23 10.30 7.23 9.67
CA LYS A 23 9.26 8.26 9.79
C LYS A 23 7.96 7.74 10.37
N THR A 24 7.60 6.49 10.05
CA THR A 24 6.31 5.89 10.38
C THR A 24 6.40 4.83 11.49
N GLY A 25 7.62 4.50 11.91
CA GLY A 25 7.92 3.51 12.94
C GLY A 25 8.46 2.22 12.35
N ALA A 26 9.61 1.77 12.85
CA ALA A 26 10.19 0.48 12.50
C ALA A 26 9.39 -0.66 13.16
N HIS A 27 9.06 -1.69 12.37
CA HIS A 27 8.38 -2.89 12.87
C HIS A 27 8.95 -4.14 12.19
N PRO A 28 8.70 -5.35 12.74
CA PRO A 28 9.12 -6.59 12.09
C PRO A 28 8.59 -6.69 10.65
N LYS A 29 9.31 -7.40 9.78
CA LYS A 29 8.85 -7.63 8.40
C LYS A 29 7.52 -8.38 8.42
N VAL A 30 6.48 -7.75 7.87
CA VAL A 30 5.16 -8.35 7.67
C VAL A 30 4.85 -8.46 6.19
N TYR A 31 3.96 -9.38 5.86
CA TYR A 31 3.41 -9.55 4.53
C TYR A 31 1.91 -9.23 4.58
N LEU A 32 1.47 -8.37 3.68
CA LEU A 32 0.08 -7.93 3.55
C LEU A 32 -0.45 -8.49 2.23
N ASN A 33 -1.68 -8.98 2.24
CA ASN A 33 -2.34 -9.50 1.05
C ASN A 33 -3.31 -8.43 0.53
N ILE A 34 -3.02 -7.86 -0.64
CA ILE A 34 -3.92 -6.93 -1.32
C ILE A 34 -4.96 -7.77 -2.03
N ARG A 35 -6.23 -7.54 -1.70
CA ARG A 35 -7.33 -8.20 -2.38
C ARG A 35 -7.59 -7.49 -3.71
N ASP A 36 -7.83 -8.26 -4.77
CA ASP A 36 -8.19 -7.72 -6.09
C ASP A 36 -9.44 -6.83 -6.06
N GLU A 37 -10.39 -7.12 -5.17
CA GLU A 37 -11.64 -6.38 -4.97
C GLU A 37 -11.42 -4.94 -4.49
N ASP A 38 -10.59 -4.73 -3.48
CA ASP A 38 -10.26 -3.41 -2.94
C ASP A 38 -9.14 -2.72 -3.75
N GLY A 39 -8.16 -3.51 -4.20
CA GLY A 39 -6.96 -3.04 -4.89
C GLY A 39 -6.07 -2.10 -4.06
N GLU A 40 -6.34 -1.97 -2.76
CA GLU A 40 -5.50 -1.28 -1.79
C GLU A 40 -5.53 -1.97 -0.41
N ILE A 41 -4.46 -1.82 0.38
CA ILE A 41 -4.37 -2.27 1.77
C ILE A 41 -3.52 -1.32 2.61
N GLU A 42 -3.89 -1.12 3.88
CA GLU A 42 -3.10 -0.33 4.83
C GLU A 42 -2.34 -1.24 5.80
N CYS A 43 -1.06 -0.93 6.04
CA CYS A 43 -0.28 -1.58 7.06
C CYS A 43 -0.72 -1.13 8.45
N TYR A 44 -1.26 -2.04 9.25
CA TYR A 44 -1.72 -1.79 10.62
C TYR A 44 -0.65 -1.30 11.61
N TYR A 45 0.64 -1.44 11.28
CA TYR A 45 1.74 -1.00 12.13
C TYR A 45 2.17 0.45 11.86
N CYS A 46 2.41 0.78 10.59
CA CYS A 46 2.99 2.07 10.19
C CYS A 46 2.02 2.97 9.39
N GLY A 47 0.78 2.53 9.15
CA GLY A 47 -0.22 3.28 8.38
C GLY A 47 0.19 3.51 6.92
N LYS A 48 1.07 2.67 6.37
CA LYS A 48 1.49 2.74 4.96
C LYS A 48 0.47 2.03 4.09
N THR A 49 -0.09 2.75 3.12
CA THR A 49 -1.07 2.19 2.19
C THR A 49 -0.34 1.69 0.95
N PHE A 50 -0.66 0.47 0.54
CA PHE A 50 -0.21 -0.13 -0.71
C PHE A 50 -1.41 -0.18 -1.65
N ILE A 51 -1.25 0.28 -2.88
CA ILE A 51 -2.34 0.39 -3.85
C ILE A 51 -1.85 -0.03 -5.24
N TYR A 52 -2.71 -0.72 -5.97
CA TYR A 52 -2.43 -1.10 -7.35
C TYR A 52 -2.32 0.10 -8.28
N LYS A 53 -1.45 -0.01 -9.28
CA LYS A 53 -1.30 1.01 -10.34
C LYS A 53 -2.65 1.29 -11.00
N SER A 54 -3.40 0.24 -11.35
CA SER A 54 -4.70 0.38 -12.00
C SER A 54 -5.72 1.17 -11.18
N GLN A 55 -5.66 1.09 -9.84
CA GLN A 55 -6.55 1.84 -8.95
C GLN A 55 -6.20 3.33 -8.90
N ILE A 56 -4.91 3.66 -8.94
CA ILE A 56 -4.46 5.07 -9.04
C ILE A 56 -4.89 5.69 -10.37
N GLU A 57 -4.69 4.98 -11.49
CA GLU A 57 -5.09 5.45 -12.82
C GLU A 57 -6.60 5.68 -12.92
N LYS A 58 -7.42 4.79 -12.34
CA LYS A 58 -8.87 4.98 -12.22
C LYS A 58 -9.22 6.23 -11.41
N LYS A 59 -8.58 6.45 -10.25
CA LYS A 59 -8.85 7.60 -9.38
C LYS A 59 -8.41 8.95 -9.99
N GLN A 60 -7.51 8.95 -10.98
CA GLN A 60 -7.01 10.16 -11.64
C GLN A 60 -7.82 10.59 -12.88
N ASN A 61 -8.62 9.67 -13.44
CA ASN A 61 -9.50 9.89 -14.58
C ASN A 61 -10.96 10.18 -14.20
N VAL A 62 -11.24 10.44 -12.91
CA VAL A 62 -12.56 10.82 -12.37
C VAL A 62 -12.53 12.26 -11.88
#